data_AF-A0A9D6EUV5-F1
#
_entry.id   AF-A0A9D6EUV5-F1
#
_cell.length_a   1.000
_cell.length_b   1.000
_cell.length_c   1.000
_cell.angle_alpha   90.00
_cell.angle_beta   90.00
_cell.angle_gamma   90.00
#
_symmetry.space_group_name_H-M   'P 1'
#
loop_
_entity.id
_entity.type
_entity.pdbx_description
1 polymer ?
#
loop_
_entity_poly.entity_id
_entity_poly.type
_entity_poly.pdbx_seq_one_letter_code
_entity_poly.pdbx_strand_id
1 'polypeptide(L)'
;MSRKIIQSLTIAIAFLFSVHSVVLAQTTPPSFPSCTNPTGTVKVSYPSGTHGIPGNTSSFSGSDTVYDLGSGNHVQCFCAEDGNGIQTNWWNVNSLTGQEIDILLSQGWTFIPTGVVWGLEDDPYLVQNANYSCSGGTNGSTSDNGSGGGTVAGTSTSIGSVLGLAATGGILPIFILGSLGFISLSLGLYLKKEK
;
A
#
# COMPACT_ATOMS: atom_id res chain seq x y z
N MET A 1 -10.98 -45.10 26.88
CA MET A 1 -11.33 -43.67 26.82
C MET A 1 -12.85 -43.56 26.68
N SER A 2 -13.54 -42.86 27.60
CA SER A 2 -15.00 -42.77 27.63
C SER A 2 -15.54 -41.93 26.46
N ARG A 3 -16.61 -42.36 25.78
CA ARG A 3 -17.28 -41.60 24.71
C ARG A 3 -17.61 -40.14 25.11
N LYS A 4 -17.82 -39.89 26.41
CA LYS A 4 -18.07 -38.54 26.97
C LYS A 4 -16.84 -37.62 26.90
N ILE A 5 -15.64 -38.18 27.02
CA ILE A 5 -14.36 -37.44 26.95
C ILE A 5 -14.12 -36.96 25.52
N ILE A 6 -14.37 -37.84 24.54
CA ILE A 6 -14.24 -37.51 23.12
C ILE A 6 -15.23 -36.39 22.74
N GLN A 7 -16.50 -36.52 23.13
CA GLN A 7 -17.51 -35.47 22.85
C GLN A 7 -17.17 -34.11 23.49
N SER A 8 -16.73 -34.08 24.75
CA SER A 8 -16.39 -32.82 25.42
C SER A 8 -15.17 -32.14 24.80
N LEU A 9 -14.17 -32.92 24.37
CA LEU A 9 -12.99 -32.39 23.66
C LEU A 9 -13.37 -31.82 22.29
N THR A 10 -14.26 -32.51 21.56
CA THR A 10 -14.69 -32.07 20.22
C THR A 10 -15.47 -30.74 20.30
N ILE A 11 -16.33 -30.58 21.31
CA ILE A 11 -17.09 -29.34 21.54
C ILE A 11 -16.15 -28.19 21.92
N ALA A 12 -15.17 -28.43 22.81
CA ALA A 12 -14.20 -27.42 23.21
C ALA A 12 -13.32 -26.95 22.03
N ILE A 13 -12.89 -27.89 21.18
CA ILE A 13 -12.13 -27.57 19.95
C ILE A 13 -13.01 -26.78 18.97
N ALA A 14 -14.26 -27.19 18.74
CA ALA A 14 -15.18 -26.45 17.86
C ALA A 14 -15.47 -25.02 18.36
N PHE A 15 -15.52 -24.82 19.67
CA PHE A 15 -15.71 -23.50 20.28
C PHE A 15 -14.47 -22.60 20.13
N LEU A 16 -13.26 -23.17 20.25
CA LEU A 16 -12.00 -22.46 20.00
C LEU A 16 -11.86 -22.01 18.53
N PHE A 17 -12.38 -22.77 17.57
CA PHE A 17 -12.36 -22.38 16.15
C PHE A 17 -13.46 -21.37 15.76
N SER A 18 -14.53 -21.23 16.54
CA SER A 18 -15.68 -20.37 16.19
C SER A 18 -15.54 -18.90 16.60
N VAL A 19 -14.50 -18.51 17.36
CA VAL A 19 -14.34 -17.15 17.90
C VAL A 19 -13.26 -16.29 17.23
N HIS A 20 -12.65 -16.74 16.13
CA HIS A 20 -11.51 -16.05 15.50
C HIS A 20 -11.85 -15.31 14.20
N SER A 21 -12.97 -14.61 14.15
CA SER A 21 -13.22 -13.60 13.10
C SER A 21 -12.41 -12.35 13.43
N VAL A 22 -11.11 -12.34 13.08
CA VAL A 22 -10.29 -11.13 13.18
C VAL A 22 -10.74 -10.18 12.06
N VAL A 23 -11.61 -9.23 12.41
CA VAL A 23 -11.96 -8.13 11.51
C VAL A 23 -10.80 -7.13 11.57
N LEU A 24 -9.85 -7.26 10.65
CA LEU A 24 -8.89 -6.19 10.40
C LEU A 24 -9.61 -5.11 9.60
N ALA A 25 -9.70 -3.90 10.15
CA ALA A 25 -10.13 -2.75 9.38
C ALA A 25 -9.09 -2.54 8.27
N GLN A 26 -9.50 -2.79 7.02
CA GLN A 26 -8.63 -2.59 5.87
C GLN A 26 -8.66 -1.12 5.49
N THR A 27 -7.54 -0.42 5.63
CA THR A 27 -7.39 0.95 5.14
C THR A 27 -7.38 0.92 3.61
N THR A 28 -8.42 1.50 3.01
CA THR A 28 -8.52 1.61 1.56
C THR A 28 -7.92 2.94 1.11
N PRO A 29 -6.97 2.96 0.17
CA PRO A 29 -6.47 4.20 -0.41
C PRO A 29 -7.59 5.05 -1.00
N PRO A 30 -7.48 6.39 -0.96
CA PRO A 30 -8.43 7.26 -1.63
C PRO A 30 -8.32 7.08 -3.16
N SER A 31 -9.39 7.40 -3.87
CA SER A 31 -9.38 7.42 -5.33
C SER A 31 -8.71 8.69 -5.85
N PHE A 32 -7.79 8.54 -6.78
CA PHE A 32 -7.10 9.66 -7.44
C PHE A 32 -7.59 9.80 -8.89
N PRO A 33 -7.83 11.04 -9.38
CA PRO A 33 -8.10 11.28 -10.79
C PRO A 33 -6.87 10.94 -11.65
N SER A 34 -7.08 10.73 -12.94
CA SER A 34 -5.99 10.47 -13.88
C SER A 34 -5.40 11.78 -14.40
N CYS A 35 -4.08 11.82 -14.63
CA CYS A 35 -3.41 12.93 -15.30
C CYS A 35 -3.85 13.16 -16.75
N THR A 36 -4.55 12.22 -17.38
CA THR A 36 -5.19 12.45 -18.69
C THR A 36 -6.43 13.35 -18.57
N ASN A 37 -7.06 13.38 -17.40
CA ASN A 37 -8.19 14.25 -17.09
C ASN A 37 -8.14 14.65 -15.60
N PRO A 38 -7.17 15.49 -15.22
CA PRO A 38 -6.96 15.82 -13.81
C PRO A 38 -8.12 16.67 -13.29
N THR A 39 -8.39 16.53 -12.01
CA THR A 39 -9.38 17.34 -11.29
C THR A 39 -8.71 18.04 -10.11
N GLY A 40 -9.39 19.01 -9.52
CA GLY A 40 -8.87 19.76 -8.37
C GLY A 40 -8.31 21.13 -8.77
N THR A 41 -7.60 21.75 -7.84
CA THR A 41 -7.03 23.10 -8.03
C THR A 41 -5.54 22.99 -8.29
N VAL A 42 -5.02 23.70 -9.30
CA VAL A 42 -3.56 23.73 -9.55
C VAL A 42 -2.87 24.41 -8.37
N LYS A 43 -2.01 23.66 -7.67
CA LYS A 43 -1.20 24.16 -6.56
C LYS A 43 0.11 24.74 -7.05
N VAL A 44 0.76 24.04 -7.97
CA VAL A 44 1.99 24.48 -8.62
C VAL A 44 2.06 23.92 -10.03
N SER A 45 2.63 24.69 -10.95
CA SER A 45 2.85 24.25 -12.33
C SER A 45 4.16 24.80 -12.86
N TYR A 46 5.00 23.90 -13.35
CA TYR A 46 6.27 24.18 -14.00
C TYR A 46 6.14 23.75 -15.46
N PRO A 47 6.17 24.67 -16.43
CA PRO A 47 6.01 24.32 -17.85
C PRO A 47 7.22 23.57 -18.42
N SER A 48 8.37 23.66 -17.75
CA SER A 48 9.61 22.99 -18.12
C SER A 48 10.57 22.97 -16.92
N GLY A 49 11.46 21.99 -16.85
CA GLY A 49 12.53 21.93 -15.88
C GLY A 49 13.02 20.51 -15.63
N THR A 50 13.95 20.39 -14.69
CA THR A 50 14.37 19.09 -14.15
C THR A 50 13.57 18.78 -12.90
N HIS A 51 12.82 17.69 -12.93
CA HIS A 51 11.90 17.28 -11.88
C HIS A 51 12.33 15.93 -11.28
N GLY A 52 12.07 15.78 -9.98
CA GLY A 52 12.23 14.52 -9.27
C GLY A 52 10.88 13.81 -9.14
N ILE A 53 10.90 12.47 -9.20
CA ILE A 53 9.73 11.63 -8.93
C ILE A 53 9.92 10.97 -7.56
N PRO A 54 8.99 11.14 -6.61
CA PRO A 54 9.07 10.49 -5.30
C PRO A 54 9.29 8.98 -5.40
N GLY A 55 10.21 8.45 -4.59
CA GLY A 55 10.58 7.03 -4.65
C GLY A 55 11.48 6.64 -5.84
N ASN A 56 11.88 7.59 -6.69
CA ASN A 56 12.84 7.39 -7.77
C ASN A 56 14.05 8.32 -7.58
N THR A 57 15.26 7.80 -7.79
CA THR A 57 16.51 8.57 -7.71
C THR A 57 16.91 9.23 -9.02
N SER A 58 16.18 8.97 -10.11
CA SER A 58 16.41 9.55 -11.43
C SER A 58 15.83 10.96 -11.51
N SER A 59 16.48 11.79 -12.32
CA SER A 59 15.98 13.12 -12.68
C SER A 59 15.37 13.08 -14.06
N PHE A 60 14.26 13.79 -14.25
CA PHE A 60 13.54 13.82 -15.52
C PHE A 60 13.42 15.27 -16.02
N SER A 61 13.53 15.48 -17.34
CA SER A 61 13.29 16.80 -17.94
C SER A 61 11.90 16.83 -18.56
N GLY A 62 11.13 17.87 -18.28
CA GLY A 62 9.77 18.01 -18.80
C GLY A 62 8.95 19.05 -18.05
N SER A 63 7.63 18.99 -18.22
CA SER A 63 6.67 19.81 -17.47
C SER A 63 6.13 19.03 -16.28
N ASP A 64 5.76 19.74 -15.21
CA ASP A 64 5.22 19.15 -14.00
C ASP A 64 4.12 20.02 -13.41
N THR A 65 2.94 19.43 -13.17
CA THR A 65 1.81 20.14 -12.56
C THR A 65 1.28 19.34 -11.38
N VAL A 66 1.11 19.99 -10.23
CA VAL A 66 0.52 19.40 -9.03
C VAL A 66 -0.87 19.96 -8.80
N TYR A 67 -1.83 19.07 -8.65
CA TYR A 67 -3.24 19.35 -8.37
C TYR A 67 -3.56 18.98 -6.93
N ASP A 68 -4.17 19.92 -6.20
CA ASP A 68 -4.75 19.70 -4.88
C ASP A 68 -6.19 19.15 -5.04
N LEU A 69 -6.42 17.97 -4.45
CA LEU A 69 -7.72 17.30 -4.44
C LEU A 69 -8.55 17.60 -3.18
N GLY A 70 -8.00 18.34 -2.23
CA GLY A 70 -8.54 18.51 -0.89
C GLY A 70 -8.16 17.39 0.07
N SER A 71 -8.42 17.62 1.37
CA SER A 71 -8.08 16.67 2.46
C SER A 71 -6.60 16.28 2.52
N GLY A 72 -5.71 17.14 2.02
CA GLY A 72 -4.27 16.89 1.97
C GLY A 72 -3.82 15.94 0.85
N ASN A 73 -4.72 15.50 -0.03
CA ASN A 73 -4.36 14.61 -1.14
C ASN A 73 -4.01 15.42 -2.39
N HIS A 74 -2.98 14.98 -3.11
CA HIS A 74 -2.51 15.64 -4.32
C HIS A 74 -2.30 14.65 -5.46
N VAL A 75 -2.37 15.13 -6.70
CA VAL A 75 -1.87 14.41 -7.87
C VAL A 75 -0.81 15.26 -8.54
N GLN A 76 0.38 14.70 -8.71
CA GLN A 76 1.42 15.28 -9.53
C GLN A 76 1.39 14.63 -10.91
N CYS A 77 1.36 15.46 -11.94
CA CYS A 77 1.35 15.05 -13.34
C CYS A 77 2.64 15.54 -13.99
N PHE A 78 3.64 14.67 -13.99
CA PHE A 78 4.87 14.91 -14.73
C PHE A 78 4.69 14.42 -16.18
N CYS A 79 5.19 15.20 -17.14
CA CYS A 79 5.23 14.86 -18.56
C CYS A 79 6.61 15.18 -19.10
N ALA A 80 7.36 14.13 -19.47
CA ALA A 80 8.67 14.27 -20.06
C ALA A 80 8.58 14.83 -21.49
N GLU A 81 9.70 15.37 -21.97
CA GLU A 81 9.83 15.92 -23.33
C GLU A 81 9.58 14.88 -24.43
N ASP A 82 9.76 13.60 -24.13
CA ASP A 82 9.52 12.48 -25.05
C ASP A 82 8.05 11.99 -25.09
N GLY A 83 7.16 12.64 -24.33
CA GLY A 83 5.74 12.30 -24.24
C GLY A 83 5.40 11.21 -23.20
N ASN A 84 6.41 10.67 -22.50
CA ASN A 84 6.18 9.75 -21.38
C ASN A 84 5.80 10.53 -20.12
N GLY A 85 4.66 10.18 -19.53
CA GLY A 85 4.15 10.80 -18.30
C GLY A 85 4.29 9.90 -17.09
N ILE A 86 4.50 10.51 -15.93
CA ILE A 86 4.42 9.85 -14.62
C ILE A 86 3.42 10.60 -13.76
N GLN A 87 2.39 9.88 -13.33
CA GLN A 87 1.43 10.34 -12.34
C GLN A 87 1.90 9.89 -10.95
N THR A 88 2.03 10.82 -10.01
CA THR A 88 2.27 10.50 -8.60
C THR A 88 1.02 10.84 -7.79
N ASN A 89 0.44 9.84 -7.16
CA ASN A 89 -0.66 9.99 -6.21
C ASN A 89 -0.07 10.25 -4.83
N TRP A 90 -0.41 11.39 -4.22
CA TRP A 90 0.05 11.78 -2.90
C TRP A 90 -1.09 11.66 -1.90
N TRP A 91 -0.96 10.72 -0.96
CA TRP A 91 -1.90 10.56 0.13
C TRP A 91 -1.31 11.09 1.43
N ASN A 92 -1.92 12.11 2.03
CA ASN A 92 -1.53 12.56 3.38
C ASN A 92 -1.94 11.49 4.41
N VAL A 93 -0.97 11.01 5.19
CA VAL A 93 -1.17 9.86 6.08
C VAL A 93 -1.07 10.21 7.56
N ASN A 94 -1.21 11.49 7.93
CA ASN A 94 -1.20 11.91 9.33
C ASN A 94 -2.24 11.20 10.21
N SER A 95 -3.34 10.75 9.61
CA SER A 95 -4.39 10.02 10.32
C SER A 95 -4.17 8.51 10.38
N LEU A 96 -3.18 7.96 9.68
CA LEU A 96 -2.93 6.52 9.63
C LEU A 96 -2.01 6.08 10.76
N THR A 97 -2.26 4.88 11.28
CA THR A 97 -1.38 4.21 12.21
C THR A 97 -0.17 3.59 11.49
N GLY A 98 0.92 3.34 12.22
CA GLY A 98 2.10 2.69 11.64
C GLY A 98 1.81 1.32 11.00
N GLN A 99 0.89 0.54 11.58
CA GLN A 99 0.50 -0.75 11.02
C GLN A 99 -0.21 -0.61 9.67
N GLU A 100 -1.05 0.41 9.50
CA GLU A 100 -1.73 0.69 8.22
C GLU A 100 -0.74 1.15 7.16
N ILE A 101 0.22 2.00 7.55
CA ILE A 101 1.33 2.41 6.70
C ILE A 101 2.13 1.18 6.24
N ASP A 102 2.49 0.27 7.14
CA ASP A 102 3.24 -0.96 6.81
C ASP A 102 2.48 -1.84 5.80
N ILE A 103 1.16 -1.98 5.96
CA ILE A 103 0.31 -2.70 5.01
C ILE A 103 0.38 -2.04 3.63
N LEU A 104 0.28 -0.71 3.56
CA LEU A 104 0.32 0.02 2.29
C LEU A 104 1.71 -0.01 1.64
N LEU A 105 2.78 0.05 2.43
CA LEU A 105 4.14 -0.16 1.94
C LEU A 105 4.29 -1.53 1.28
N SER A 106 3.71 -2.58 1.88
CA SER A 106 3.70 -3.93 1.28
C SER A 106 2.89 -4.03 -0.03
N GLN A 107 1.98 -3.07 -0.28
CA GLN A 107 1.21 -2.94 -1.52
C GLN A 107 1.90 -2.05 -2.57
N GLY A 108 3.14 -1.61 -2.32
CA GLY A 108 3.93 -0.84 -3.27
C GLY A 108 3.79 0.68 -3.14
N TRP A 109 3.17 1.18 -2.06
CA TRP A 109 3.28 2.59 -1.71
C TRP A 109 4.68 2.91 -1.19
N THR A 110 5.12 4.14 -1.39
CA THR A 110 6.40 4.64 -0.83
C THR A 110 6.10 5.69 0.23
N PHE A 111 6.77 5.59 1.38
CA PHE A 111 6.64 6.58 2.45
C PHE A 111 7.59 7.75 2.24
N ILE A 112 7.05 8.96 2.29
CA ILE A 112 7.77 10.21 2.20
C ILE A 112 7.54 10.96 3.52
N PRO A 113 8.58 11.25 4.31
CA PRO A 113 8.43 11.80 5.66
C PRO A 113 7.95 13.26 5.68
N THR A 114 8.21 14.01 4.60
CA THR A 114 7.80 15.42 4.47
C THR A 114 7.55 15.77 3.01
N GLY A 115 6.50 16.53 2.72
CA GLY A 115 6.17 17.02 1.38
C GLY A 115 6.91 18.29 0.94
N VAL A 116 7.69 18.93 1.83
CA VAL A 116 8.28 20.27 1.60
C VAL A 116 9.15 20.34 0.35
N VAL A 117 9.93 19.30 0.07
CA VAL A 117 10.83 19.26 -1.12
C VAL A 117 10.04 19.28 -2.43
N TRP A 118 8.75 18.91 -2.40
CA TRP A 118 7.84 18.89 -3.54
C TRP A 118 6.85 20.07 -3.53
N GLY A 119 7.04 21.05 -2.64
CA GLY A 119 6.16 22.21 -2.52
C GLY A 119 4.80 21.89 -1.87
N LEU A 120 4.72 20.78 -1.14
CA LEU A 120 3.55 20.38 -0.35
C LEU A 120 3.74 20.79 1.12
N GLU A 121 2.70 20.57 1.92
CA GLU A 121 2.75 20.74 3.37
C GLU A 121 3.84 19.86 4.02
N ASP A 122 4.33 20.30 5.18
CA ASP A 122 5.30 19.55 6.01
C ASP A 122 4.61 18.43 6.79
N ASP A 123 4.05 17.50 6.03
CA ASP A 123 3.32 16.33 6.51
C ASP A 123 3.89 15.05 5.90
N PRO A 124 3.67 13.87 6.54
CA PRO A 124 3.99 12.59 5.97
C PRO A 124 3.00 12.19 4.87
N TYR A 125 3.55 11.62 3.79
CA TYR A 125 2.78 11.14 2.65
C TYR A 125 3.10 9.69 2.32
N LEU A 126 2.10 8.98 1.81
CA LEU A 126 2.31 7.80 0.99
C LEU A 126 2.15 8.19 -0.48
N VAL A 127 3.10 7.77 -1.30
CA VAL A 127 3.09 8.04 -2.74
C VAL A 127 3.02 6.77 -3.56
N GLN A 128 2.29 6.82 -4.67
CA GLN A 128 2.25 5.74 -5.65
C GLN A 128 2.36 6.33 -7.06
N ASN A 129 3.32 5.79 -7.81
CA ASN A 129 3.61 6.24 -9.17
C ASN A 129 2.89 5.33 -10.18
N ALA A 130 2.34 5.93 -11.23
CA ALA A 130 1.78 5.24 -12.38
C ALA A 130 2.23 5.92 -13.67
N ASN A 131 2.58 5.13 -14.68
CA ASN A 131 2.93 5.68 -15.99
C ASN A 131 1.66 6.05 -16.76
N TYR A 132 1.71 7.15 -17.51
CA TYR A 132 0.67 7.54 -18.46
C TYR A 132 1.31 8.17 -19.71
N SER A 133 0.53 8.35 -20.78
CA SER A 133 1.00 9.08 -21.97
C SER A 133 0.47 10.49 -21.91
N CYS A 134 1.36 11.48 -21.93
CA CYS A 134 0.93 12.87 -21.99
C CYS A 134 0.73 13.28 -23.46
N SER A 135 -0.39 13.93 -23.74
CA SER A 135 -0.71 14.49 -25.06
C SER A 135 0.11 15.74 -25.40
N GLY A 136 1.12 16.09 -24.60
CA GLY A 136 1.93 17.31 -24.70
C GLY A 136 3.14 17.21 -25.63
N GLY A 137 3.37 16.07 -26.28
CA GLY A 137 4.42 15.93 -27.30
C GLY A 137 4.08 16.66 -28.59
N THR A 138 4.21 18.00 -28.63
CA THR A 138 4.20 18.76 -29.88
C THR A 138 5.18 19.94 -29.82
N ASN A 139 6.34 19.76 -30.45
CA ASN A 139 6.79 20.66 -31.51
C ASN A 139 7.74 19.92 -32.48
N GLY A 140 7.13 19.16 -33.37
CA GLY A 140 7.77 18.47 -34.49
C GLY A 140 6.71 18.01 -35.47
N SER A 141 6.23 18.93 -36.31
CA SER A 141 5.33 18.63 -37.41
C SER A 141 5.97 17.61 -38.35
N THR A 142 5.56 16.36 -38.25
CA THR A 142 5.63 15.40 -39.35
C THR A 142 4.43 14.48 -39.24
N SER A 143 3.49 14.70 -40.15
CA SER A 143 2.37 13.84 -40.44
C SER A 143 2.88 12.46 -40.83
N ASP A 144 2.59 11.44 -40.03
CA ASP A 144 2.60 10.06 -40.48
C ASP A 144 1.45 9.26 -39.88
N ASN A 145 0.74 8.61 -40.79
CA ASN A 145 -0.46 7.83 -40.62
C ASN A 145 -0.03 6.40 -40.22
N GLY A 146 -0.39 5.91 -39.02
CA GLY A 146 0.07 4.61 -38.56
C GLY A 146 -0.82 3.97 -37.48
N SER A 147 -1.63 3.00 -37.90
CA SER A 147 -2.41 2.09 -37.04
C SER A 147 -1.51 1.15 -36.22
N GLY A 148 -1.92 0.87 -34.97
CA GLY A 148 -1.42 -0.20 -34.11
C GLY A 148 -1.54 0.21 -32.63
N GLY A 149 -2.35 -0.39 -31.76
CA GLY A 149 -2.55 -1.81 -31.54
C GLY A 149 -1.52 -2.31 -30.53
N GLY A 150 -1.77 -2.14 -29.22
CA GLY A 150 -0.82 -2.56 -28.19
C GLY A 150 -1.40 -2.57 -26.77
N THR A 151 -1.92 -3.72 -26.34
CA THR A 151 -2.14 -4.10 -24.94
C THR A 151 -0.82 -4.24 -24.20
N VAL A 152 -0.73 -3.68 -22.98
CA VAL A 152 0.32 -4.03 -22.02
C VAL A 152 -0.29 -4.49 -20.70
N ALA A 153 -0.37 -5.82 -20.57
CA ALA A 153 -0.54 -6.51 -19.31
C ALA A 153 0.85 -6.67 -18.67
N GLY A 154 1.14 -5.87 -17.65
CA GLY A 154 2.37 -5.95 -16.86
C GLY A 154 2.20 -6.88 -15.66
N THR A 155 2.40 -8.17 -15.88
CA THR A 155 2.77 -9.14 -14.83
C THR A 155 4.15 -8.74 -14.29
N SER A 156 4.22 -8.31 -13.03
CA SER A 156 5.48 -8.21 -12.30
C SER A 156 5.69 -9.49 -11.50
N THR A 157 6.51 -10.35 -12.08
CA THR A 157 7.05 -11.58 -11.51
C THR A 157 7.89 -11.26 -10.28
N SER A 158 7.72 -12.08 -9.25
CA SER A 158 8.46 -12.06 -7.98
C SER A 158 9.98 -12.06 -8.15
N ILE A 159 10.68 -11.12 -7.50
CA ILE A 159 12.06 -11.35 -7.05
C ILE A 159 12.31 -10.52 -5.77
N GLY A 160 12.54 -11.20 -4.64
CA GLY A 160 13.07 -10.55 -3.43
C GLY A 160 12.38 -10.92 -2.11
N SER A 161 12.14 -12.21 -1.84
CA SER A 161 11.83 -12.66 -0.48
C SER A 161 13.06 -12.43 0.41
N VAL A 162 13.05 -11.34 1.18
CA VAL A 162 14.00 -11.11 2.26
C VAL A 162 13.64 -12.09 3.39
N LEU A 163 14.50 -13.08 3.58
CA LEU A 163 14.50 -13.98 4.71
C LEU A 163 14.65 -13.17 6.01
N GLY A 164 13.63 -13.26 6.87
CA GLY A 164 13.81 -13.33 8.32
C GLY A 164 14.11 -12.03 9.05
N LEU A 165 13.12 -11.15 9.19
CA LEU A 165 12.91 -10.44 10.45
C LEU A 165 11.75 -11.11 11.18
N ALA A 166 12.00 -11.57 12.40
CA ALA A 166 10.99 -12.16 13.26
C ALA A 166 9.85 -11.17 13.46
N ALA A 167 8.69 -11.45 12.87
CA ALA A 167 7.44 -10.77 13.15
C ALA A 167 6.95 -11.19 14.54
N THR A 168 7.49 -10.57 15.60
CA THR A 168 7.08 -10.77 16.99
C THR A 168 5.89 -9.89 17.40
N GLY A 169 5.08 -9.42 16.44
CA GLY A 169 4.04 -8.41 16.68
C GLY A 169 2.60 -8.85 16.47
N GLY A 170 2.33 -10.12 16.19
CA GLY A 170 0.95 -10.62 16.05
C GLY A 170 0.35 -10.99 17.41
N ILE A 171 -0.92 -10.66 17.65
CA ILE A 171 -1.69 -11.26 18.78
C ILE A 171 -1.83 -12.78 18.62
N LEU A 172 -1.70 -13.30 17.39
CA LEU A 172 -1.83 -14.73 17.07
C LEU A 172 -0.85 -15.64 17.83
N PRO A 173 0.48 -15.40 17.84
CA PRO A 173 1.40 -16.20 18.66
C PRO A 173 1.11 -16.10 20.17
N ILE A 174 0.59 -14.97 20.66
CA ILE A 174 0.20 -14.80 22.07
C ILE A 174 -0.97 -15.72 22.42
N PHE A 175 -1.99 -15.81 21.55
CA PHE A 175 -3.12 -16.73 21.74
C PHE A 175 -2.71 -18.21 21.63
N ILE A 176 -1.78 -18.54 20.73
CA ILE A 176 -1.26 -19.91 20.59
C ILE A 176 -0.49 -20.31 21.87
N LEU A 177 0.42 -19.46 22.35
CA LEU A 177 1.17 -19.73 23.58
C LEU A 177 0.27 -19.76 24.82
N GLY A 178 -0.71 -18.85 24.90
CA GLY A 178 -1.69 -18.80 25.98
C GLY A 178 -2.57 -20.06 26.03
N SER A 179 -3.09 -20.51 24.88
CA SER A 179 -3.91 -21.72 24.80
C SER A 179 -3.13 -22.99 25.13
N LEU A 180 -1.88 -23.12 24.65
CA LEU A 180 -0.97 -24.21 25.02
C LEU A 180 -0.71 -24.24 26.53
N GLY A 181 -0.48 -23.07 27.15
CA GLY A 181 -0.31 -22.95 28.60
C GLY A 181 -1.56 -23.40 29.37
N PHE A 182 -2.74 -23.00 28.91
CA PHE A 182 -4.01 -23.37 29.55
C PHE A 182 -4.32 -24.87 29.45
N ILE A 183 -4.02 -25.48 28.30
CA ILE A 183 -4.17 -26.93 28.09
C ILE A 183 -3.21 -27.69 29.01
N SER A 184 -1.94 -27.26 29.10
CA SER A 184 -0.93 -27.88 29.96
C SER A 184 -1.34 -27.83 31.45
N LEU A 185 -1.81 -26.66 31.93
CA LEU A 185 -2.29 -26.49 33.30
C LEU A 185 -3.50 -27.38 33.59
N SER A 186 -4.47 -27.42 32.67
CA SER A 186 -5.69 -28.21 32.81
C SER A 186 -5.39 -29.70 32.89
N LEU A 187 -4.45 -30.18 32.07
CA LEU A 187 -4.01 -31.58 32.08
C LEU A 187 -3.29 -31.94 33.39
N GLY A 188 -2.46 -31.03 33.91
CA GLY A 188 -1.78 -31.20 35.19
C GLY A 188 -2.73 -31.30 36.38
N LEU A 189 -3.77 -30.47 36.43
CA LEU A 189 -4.79 -30.54 37.48
C LEU A 189 -5.67 -31.78 37.37
N TYR A 190 -5.94 -32.26 36.16
CA TYR A 190 -6.72 -33.47 35.93
C TYR A 190 -5.97 -34.73 36.40
N LEU A 191 -4.67 -34.84 36.09
CA LEU A 191 -3.83 -35.95 36.55
C LEU A 191 -3.64 -35.98 38.08
N LYS A 192 -3.70 -34.83 38.74
CA LYS A 192 -3.66 -34.75 40.22
C LYS A 192 -4.90 -35.36 40.88
N LYS A 193 -6.04 -35.41 40.18
CA LYS A 193 -7.31 -35.89 40.74
C LYS A 193 -7.47 -37.42 40.68
N GLU A 194 -6.69 -38.10 39.83
CA GLU A 194 -6.71 -39.58 39.72
C GLU A 194 -5.65 -40.27 40.59
N LYS A 195 -4.96 -39.53 41.46
CA LYS A 195 -4.20 -40.07 42.59
C LYS A 195 -4.90 -39.72 43.89
#